data_AF-A0A0N4W2K5-F1
#
_entry.id   AF-A0A0N4W2K5-F1
#
_cell.length_a   1.000
_cell.length_b   1.000
_cell.length_c   1.000
_cell.angle_alpha   90.00
_cell.angle_beta   90.00
_cell.angle_gamma   90.00
#
_symmetry.space_group_name_H-M   'P 1'
#
loop_
_entity.id
_entity.type
_entity.pdbx_description
1 polymer ?
#
loop_
_entity_poly.entity_id
_entity_poly.type
_entity_poly.pdbx_seq_one_letter_code
_entity_poly.pdbx_strand_id
1 'polypeptide(L)'
;MTRFFLENIVKYHNVMDPIPLGWAKVFGVTQDTFNLKVEMSSSFWDFFLVEGRRNLNEYNRKNNCAVKVFRGKTVKVNDLESLSLYLRKRIRQYCMDKNLEVPEIFVKNAFLSIRSLVNKELKRFKSTELAIKLGWKYSDWQGSPIISLLNSTELNRFKRNEKEWGSVTLEEIIGVDINSVAGSKTQEVRKSMLYN
;
A
#
# COMPACT_ATOMS: atom_id res chain seq x y z
N MET A 1 22.63 25.67 0.36
CA MET A 1 22.73 24.26 0.84
C MET A 1 22.51 23.26 -0.30
N THR A 2 21.40 23.33 -1.06
CA THR A 2 21.11 22.42 -2.19
C THR A 2 22.13 22.47 -3.32
N ARG A 3 22.62 23.65 -3.74
CA ARG A 3 23.70 23.77 -4.74
C ARG A 3 25.01 23.09 -4.33
N PHE A 4 25.44 23.32 -3.08
CA PHE A 4 26.63 22.66 -2.55
C PHE A 4 26.50 21.13 -2.59
N PHE A 5 25.34 20.61 -2.17
CA PHE A 5 25.06 19.18 -2.25
C PHE A 5 25.13 18.67 -3.70
N LEU A 6 24.47 19.36 -4.64
CA LEU A 6 24.43 18.97 -6.05
C LEU A 6 25.81 18.97 -6.71
N GLU A 7 26.56 20.06 -6.57
CA GLU A 7 27.82 20.26 -7.31
C GLU A 7 29.01 19.58 -6.63
N ASN A 8 29.09 19.67 -5.30
CA ASN A 8 30.30 19.29 -4.55
C ASN A 8 30.21 17.89 -3.93
N ILE A 9 29.00 17.42 -3.61
CA ILE A 9 28.80 16.10 -3.00
C ILE A 9 28.44 15.07 -4.05
N VAL A 10 27.31 15.25 -4.76
CA VAL A 10 26.83 14.25 -5.73
C VAL A 10 27.32 14.48 -7.16
N LYS A 11 27.85 15.68 -7.46
CA LYS A 11 28.42 16.09 -8.75
C LYS A 11 27.43 16.04 -9.92
N TYR A 12 26.20 16.51 -9.69
CA TYR A 12 25.16 16.59 -10.72
C TYR A 12 25.24 17.89 -11.52
N HIS A 13 25.39 17.80 -12.85
CA HIS A 13 25.61 18.95 -13.74
C HIS A 13 24.70 18.94 -14.99
N ASN A 14 23.44 18.51 -14.84
CA ASN A 14 22.51 18.44 -15.97
C ASN A 14 21.90 19.82 -16.28
N VAL A 15 22.23 20.38 -17.45
CA VAL A 15 21.72 21.68 -17.90
C VAL A 15 20.22 21.66 -18.23
N MET A 16 19.69 20.50 -18.63
CA MET A 16 18.27 20.31 -18.95
C MET A 16 17.37 20.19 -17.72
N ASP A 17 17.96 20.08 -16.52
CA ASP A 17 17.25 20.02 -15.25
C ASP A 17 17.70 21.18 -14.34
N PRO A 18 17.17 22.40 -14.55
CA PRO A 18 17.65 23.60 -13.87
C PRO A 18 17.32 23.61 -12.38
N ILE A 19 16.35 22.82 -11.93
CA ILE A 19 15.94 22.73 -10.52
C ILE A 19 15.83 21.26 -10.10
N PRO A 20 16.97 20.57 -9.88
CA PRO A 20 16.99 19.14 -9.58
C PRO A 20 16.42 18.81 -8.19
N LEU A 21 16.57 19.76 -7.26
CA LEU A 21 16.12 19.69 -5.88
C LEU A 21 15.36 20.97 -5.53
N GLY A 22 14.17 20.81 -4.95
CA GLY A 22 13.38 21.90 -4.38
C GLY A 22 13.93 22.40 -3.05
N TRP A 23 13.16 23.25 -2.38
CA TRP A 23 13.51 23.77 -1.05
C TRP A 23 13.44 22.68 0.02
N ALA A 24 14.49 22.57 0.83
CA ALA A 24 14.53 21.63 1.94
C ALA A 24 13.59 22.06 3.06
N LYS A 25 12.82 21.10 3.58
CA LYS A 25 11.94 21.26 4.74
C LYS A 25 12.43 20.33 5.85
N VAL A 26 12.53 20.85 7.08
CA VAL A 26 12.90 20.02 8.23
C VAL A 26 11.79 19.00 8.49
N PHE A 27 12.15 17.72 8.67
CA PHE A 27 11.24 16.60 8.82
C PHE A 27 11.60 15.75 10.05
N GLY A 28 11.72 16.42 11.19
CA GLY A 28 12.07 15.79 12.47
C GLY A 28 13.54 15.95 12.83
N VAL A 29 13.78 16.17 14.11
CA VAL A 29 15.10 16.33 14.72
C VAL A 29 15.15 15.41 15.94
N THR A 30 16.18 14.60 16.00
CA THR A 30 16.56 13.75 17.14
C THR A 30 17.88 14.27 17.71
N GLN A 31 18.28 13.84 18.91
CA GLN A 31 19.49 14.34 19.57
C GLN A 31 20.75 14.25 18.68
N ASP A 32 20.90 13.18 17.89
CA ASP A 32 22.09 12.95 17.06
C ASP A 32 21.86 13.07 15.54
N THR A 33 20.61 13.23 15.09
CA THR A 33 20.28 13.23 13.66
C THR A 33 19.16 14.21 13.34
N PHE A 34 19.28 14.91 12.21
CA PHE A 34 18.21 15.72 11.67
C PHE A 34 17.82 15.21 10.29
N ASN A 35 16.52 15.22 10.01
CA ASN A 35 15.98 14.75 8.74
C ASN A 35 15.51 15.96 7.92
N LEU A 36 15.85 15.98 6.64
CA LEU A 36 15.36 16.95 5.68
C LEU A 36 14.54 16.24 4.61
N LYS A 37 13.39 16.81 4.27
CA LYS A 37 12.56 16.39 3.15
C LYS A 37 12.72 17.40 2.02
N VAL A 38 12.99 16.89 0.83
CA VAL A 38 13.20 17.70 -0.38
C VAL A 38 12.44 17.05 -1.54
N GLU A 39 11.78 17.86 -2.35
CA GLU A 39 11.25 17.40 -3.64
C GLU A 39 12.38 17.33 -4.66
N MET A 40 12.35 16.33 -5.54
CA MET A 40 13.43 16.11 -6.51
C MET A 40 12.86 15.76 -7.88
N SER A 41 13.59 16.11 -8.93
CA SER A 41 13.27 15.70 -10.29
C SER A 41 13.51 14.20 -10.49
N SER A 42 12.85 13.62 -11.49
CA SER A 42 13.11 12.22 -11.89
C SER A 42 14.51 12.05 -12.44
N SER A 43 14.97 12.99 -13.28
CA SER A 43 16.30 12.98 -13.90
C SER A 43 17.43 13.00 -12.87
N PHE A 44 17.27 13.75 -11.78
CA PHE A 44 18.20 13.74 -10.67
C PHE A 44 18.23 12.39 -9.96
N TRP A 45 17.06 11.81 -9.68
CA TRP A 45 16.97 10.53 -8.98
C TRP A 45 17.61 9.40 -9.77
N ASP A 46 17.39 9.36 -11.07
CA ASP A 46 17.98 8.34 -11.96
C ASP A 46 19.51 8.46 -11.97
N PHE A 47 20.05 9.67 -12.11
CA PHE A 47 21.49 9.92 -11.96
C PHE A 47 22.01 9.49 -10.58
N PHE A 48 21.28 9.81 -9.52
CA PHE A 48 21.72 9.53 -8.15
C PHE A 48 21.83 8.02 -7.89
N LEU A 49 20.96 7.22 -8.50
CA LEU A 49 21.03 5.76 -8.40
C LEU A 49 22.25 5.16 -9.11
N VAL A 50 22.67 5.74 -10.23
CA VAL A 50 23.82 5.25 -11.02
C VAL A 50 25.14 5.74 -10.43
N GLU A 51 25.29 7.05 -10.25
CA GLU A 51 26.59 7.66 -9.90
C GLU A 51 26.56 8.44 -8.59
N GLY A 52 25.48 9.18 -8.33
CA GLY A 52 25.42 10.09 -7.18
C GLY A 52 25.58 9.39 -5.81
N ARG A 53 25.08 8.15 -5.68
CA ARG A 53 25.25 7.34 -4.46
C ARG A 53 26.72 7.01 -4.17
N ARG A 54 27.50 6.69 -5.20
CA ARG A 54 28.94 6.42 -5.06
C ARG A 54 29.66 7.69 -4.59
N ASN A 55 29.39 8.82 -5.23
CA ASN A 55 30.00 10.11 -4.90
C ASN A 55 29.66 10.54 -3.46
N LEU A 56 28.40 10.36 -3.03
CA LEU A 56 27.98 10.62 -1.66
C LEU A 56 28.75 9.76 -0.64
N ASN A 57 28.92 8.47 -0.93
CA ASN A 57 29.66 7.57 -0.04
C ASN A 57 31.14 7.94 0.06
N GLU A 58 31.77 8.35 -1.05
CA GLU A 58 33.14 8.85 -1.04
C GLU A 58 33.28 10.12 -0.20
N TYR A 59 32.33 11.06 -0.34
CA TYR A 59 32.29 12.27 0.47
C TYR A 59 32.12 11.96 1.96
N ASN A 60 31.19 11.07 2.30
CA ASN A 60 30.95 10.61 3.67
C ASN A 60 32.22 10.04 4.32
N ARG A 61 32.95 9.19 3.57
CA ARG A 61 34.21 8.60 4.04
C ARG A 61 35.30 9.64 4.28
N LYS A 62 35.41 10.64 3.40
CA LYS A 62 36.43 11.70 3.51
C LYS A 62 36.17 12.68 4.64
N ASN A 63 34.90 12.99 4.90
CA ASN A 63 34.51 14.04 5.85
C ASN A 63 33.99 13.49 7.18
N ASN A 64 34.15 12.18 7.42
CA ASN A 64 33.64 11.48 8.61
C ASN A 64 32.17 11.81 8.92
N CYS A 65 31.32 11.77 7.88
CA CYS A 65 29.89 12.07 8.00
C CYS A 65 29.04 10.91 7.47
N ALA A 66 27.77 10.88 7.87
CA ALA A 66 26.85 9.77 7.59
C ALA A 66 25.57 10.26 6.88
N VAL A 67 25.73 11.07 5.84
CA VAL A 67 24.58 11.58 5.07
C VAL A 67 23.96 10.46 4.26
N LYS A 68 22.65 10.26 4.39
CA LYS A 68 21.90 9.25 3.64
C LYS A 68 20.75 9.92 2.89
N VAL A 69 20.58 9.55 1.63
CA VAL A 69 19.46 10.00 0.80
C VAL A 69 18.53 8.83 0.57
N PHE A 70 17.29 8.99 0.99
CA PHE A 70 16.22 8.06 0.75
C PHE A 70 15.13 8.75 -0.04
N ARG A 71 14.63 8.11 -1.08
CA ARG A 71 13.37 8.52 -1.69
C ARG A 71 12.27 8.13 -0.71
N GLY A 72 11.66 9.13 -0.07
CA GLY A 72 10.43 8.90 0.67
C GLY A 72 9.43 8.25 -0.28
N LYS A 73 8.95 7.05 0.05
CA LYS A 73 7.81 6.46 -0.65
C LYS A 73 6.70 7.51 -0.59
N THR A 74 6.18 7.92 -1.75
CA THR A 74 5.06 8.87 -1.83
C THR A 74 3.97 8.36 -0.88
N VAL A 75 3.28 9.24 -0.15
CA VAL A 75 2.22 8.85 0.83
C VAL A 75 1.29 7.78 0.24
N LYS A 76 0.94 7.93 -1.06
CA LYS A 76 0.17 6.94 -1.82
C LYS A 76 0.77 5.53 -1.86
N VAL A 77 2.08 5.36 -2.02
CA VAL A 77 2.73 4.04 -2.09
C VAL A 77 2.75 3.37 -0.72
N ASN A 78 3.01 4.13 0.35
CA ASN A 78 2.93 3.62 1.72
C ASN A 78 1.50 3.25 2.11
N ASP A 79 0.54 4.08 1.75
CA ASP A 79 -0.88 3.83 2.02
C ASP A 79 -1.39 2.63 1.22
N LEU A 80 -0.89 2.39 0.01
CA LEU A 80 -1.21 1.20 -0.78
C LEU A 80 -0.72 -0.10 -0.13
N GLU A 81 0.51 -0.12 0.39
CA GLU A 81 1.05 -1.27 1.14
C GLU A 81 0.29 -1.46 2.46
N SER A 82 -0.01 -0.36 3.15
CA SER A 82 -0.76 -0.36 4.42
C SER A 82 -2.20 -0.82 4.21
N LEU A 83 -2.84 -0.45 3.10
CA LEU A 83 -4.17 -0.93 2.71
C LEU A 83 -4.15 -2.45 2.51
N SER A 84 -3.08 -3.01 1.95
CA SER A 84 -2.95 -4.46 1.79
C SER A 84 -2.95 -5.20 3.13
N LEU A 85 -2.21 -4.67 4.09
CA LEU A 85 -2.12 -5.24 5.43
C LEU A 85 -3.46 -5.10 6.17
N TYR A 86 -4.11 -3.94 6.02
CA TYR A 86 -5.44 -3.68 6.57
C TYR A 86 -6.47 -4.66 6.01
N LEU A 87 -6.53 -4.85 4.69
CA LEU A 87 -7.45 -5.81 4.06
C LEU A 87 -7.19 -7.25 4.53
N ARG A 88 -5.92 -7.65 4.65
CA ARG A 88 -5.57 -8.97 5.19
C ARG A 88 -6.12 -9.15 6.61
N LYS A 89 -5.97 -8.15 7.48
CA LYS A 89 -6.52 -8.19 8.85
C LYS A 89 -8.05 -8.29 8.83
N ARG A 90 -8.72 -7.47 8.02
CA ARG A 90 -10.19 -7.45 7.92
C ARG A 90 -10.76 -8.76 7.37
N ILE A 91 -10.13 -9.35 6.34
CA ILE A 91 -10.53 -10.66 5.79
C ILE A 91 -10.43 -11.74 6.86
N ARG A 92 -9.32 -11.78 7.62
CA ARG A 92 -9.17 -12.75 8.72
C ARG A 92 -10.25 -12.58 9.79
N GLN A 93 -10.49 -11.34 10.20
CA GLN A 93 -11.52 -11.03 11.18
C GLN A 93 -12.90 -11.46 10.70
N TYR A 94 -13.25 -11.15 9.45
CA TYR A 94 -14.53 -11.54 8.86
C TYR A 94 -14.71 -13.07 8.83
N CYS A 95 -13.66 -13.82 8.46
CA CYS A 95 -13.71 -15.27 8.49
C CYS A 95 -13.91 -15.79 9.92
N MET A 96 -13.19 -15.24 10.91
CA MET A 96 -13.35 -15.60 12.31
C MET A 96 -14.76 -15.31 12.82
N ASP A 97 -15.30 -14.12 12.56
CA ASP A 97 -16.64 -13.69 12.99
C ASP A 97 -17.75 -14.55 12.39
N LYS A 98 -17.52 -15.12 11.19
CA LYS A 98 -18.47 -16.00 10.50
C LYS A 98 -18.17 -17.49 10.67
N ASN A 99 -17.22 -17.88 11.52
CA ASN A 99 -16.75 -19.27 11.68
C ASN A 99 -16.37 -19.93 10.34
N LEU A 100 -15.80 -19.16 9.42
CA LEU A 100 -15.25 -19.65 8.15
C LEU A 100 -13.78 -19.97 8.32
N GLU A 101 -13.28 -20.97 7.59
CA GLU A 101 -11.86 -21.24 7.53
C GLU A 101 -11.09 -20.04 6.97
N VAL A 102 -10.03 -19.66 7.68
CA VAL A 102 -9.23 -18.49 7.32
C VAL A 102 -8.32 -18.86 6.13
N PRO A 103 -8.47 -18.22 4.96
CA PRO A 103 -7.64 -18.53 3.81
C PRO A 103 -6.18 -18.10 4.04
N GLU A 104 -5.25 -18.69 3.29
CA GLU A 104 -3.88 -18.21 3.27
C GLU A 104 -3.79 -16.92 2.45
N ILE A 105 -3.39 -15.84 3.11
CA ILE A 105 -3.29 -14.50 2.49
C ILE A 105 -1.84 -14.07 2.45
N PHE A 106 -1.33 -13.80 1.24
CA PHE A 106 0.00 -13.28 0.97
C PHE A 106 -0.09 -11.83 0.50
N VAL A 107 0.79 -10.97 1.00
CA VAL A 107 0.86 -9.56 0.63
C VAL A 107 2.22 -9.28 -0.01
N LYS A 108 2.23 -8.70 -1.22
CA LYS A 108 3.46 -8.27 -1.90
C LYS A 108 3.18 -7.06 -2.79
N ASN A 109 3.94 -5.98 -2.61
CA ASN A 109 3.91 -4.77 -3.46
C ASN A 109 2.49 -4.23 -3.74
N ALA A 110 1.67 -4.06 -2.70
CA ALA A 110 0.27 -3.63 -2.82
C ALA A 110 -0.71 -4.62 -3.48
N PHE A 111 -0.30 -5.88 -3.70
CA PHE A 111 -1.17 -6.97 -4.12
C PHE A 111 -1.48 -7.92 -2.97
N LEU A 112 -2.72 -8.41 -2.93
CA LEU A 112 -3.14 -9.54 -2.11
C LEU A 112 -3.29 -10.77 -3.00
N SER A 113 -2.66 -11.87 -2.61
CA SER A 113 -2.96 -13.19 -3.13
C SER A 113 -3.66 -13.99 -2.05
N ILE A 114 -4.89 -14.42 -2.34
CA ILE A 114 -5.73 -15.20 -1.43
C ILE A 114 -5.77 -16.61 -2.00
N ARG A 115 -5.26 -17.58 -1.23
CA ARG A 115 -5.40 -19.00 -1.55
C ARG A 115 -6.59 -19.54 -0.78
N SER A 116 -7.58 -20.03 -1.51
CA SER A 116 -8.68 -20.78 -0.90
C SER A 116 -8.17 -22.13 -0.39
N LEU A 117 -8.65 -22.56 0.77
CA LEU A 117 -8.37 -23.89 1.31
C LEU A 117 -9.27 -24.97 0.68
N VAL A 118 -10.44 -24.57 0.17
CA VAL A 118 -11.43 -25.47 -0.41
C VAL A 118 -11.01 -25.95 -1.80
N ASN A 119 -10.73 -25.01 -2.71
CA ASN A 119 -10.42 -25.34 -4.10
C ASN A 119 -8.91 -25.20 -4.42
N LYS A 120 -8.08 -24.82 -3.43
CA LYS A 120 -6.63 -24.58 -3.55
C LYS A 120 -6.24 -23.52 -4.59
N GLU A 121 -7.20 -22.79 -5.17
CA GLU A 121 -6.94 -21.75 -6.15
C GLU A 121 -6.31 -20.53 -5.49
N LEU A 122 -5.37 -19.92 -6.21
CA LEU A 122 -4.71 -18.68 -5.81
C LEU A 122 -5.26 -17.53 -6.64
N LYS A 123 -6.10 -16.69 -6.04
CA LYS A 123 -6.61 -15.48 -6.69
C LYS A 123 -5.78 -14.29 -6.25
N ARG A 124 -5.27 -13.53 -7.23
CA ARG A 124 -4.43 -12.35 -6.99
C ARG A 124 -5.18 -11.08 -7.38
N PHE A 125 -5.23 -10.14 -6.46
CA PHE A 125 -5.88 -8.85 -6.63
C PHE A 125 -4.96 -7.71 -6.25
N LYS A 126 -5.13 -6.57 -6.91
CA LYS A 126 -4.59 -5.32 -6.39
C LYS A 126 -5.44 -4.86 -5.21
N SER A 127 -4.81 -4.30 -4.17
CA SER A 127 -5.51 -3.96 -2.92
C SER A 127 -6.65 -2.97 -3.11
N THR A 128 -6.44 -1.95 -3.94
CA THR A 128 -7.47 -0.96 -4.31
C THR A 128 -8.66 -1.59 -5.03
N GLU A 129 -8.39 -2.49 -5.97
CA GLU A 129 -9.44 -3.23 -6.69
C GLU A 129 -10.23 -4.14 -5.76
N LEU A 130 -9.54 -4.89 -4.89
CA LEU A 130 -10.18 -5.80 -3.95
C LEU A 130 -11.07 -5.04 -2.97
N ALA A 131 -10.61 -3.89 -2.48
CA ALA A 131 -11.39 -3.06 -1.57
C ALA A 131 -12.70 -2.56 -2.21
N ILE A 132 -12.64 -2.15 -3.48
CA ILE A 132 -13.84 -1.74 -4.24
C ILE A 132 -14.77 -2.94 -4.45
N LYS A 133 -14.22 -4.09 -4.87
CA LYS A 133 -15.00 -5.30 -5.15
C LYS A 133 -15.74 -5.84 -3.92
N LEU A 134 -15.09 -5.86 -2.76
CA LEU A 134 -15.71 -6.30 -1.51
C LEU A 134 -16.77 -5.31 -0.99
N GLY A 135 -16.61 -4.03 -1.32
CA GLY A 135 -17.59 -2.99 -1.01
C GLY A 135 -17.84 -2.76 0.49
N TRP A 136 -16.95 -3.19 1.37
CA TRP A 136 -17.11 -3.05 2.81
C TRP A 136 -17.11 -1.59 3.28
N LYS A 137 -17.64 -1.37 4.48
CA LYS A 137 -17.46 -0.09 5.18
C LYS A 137 -16.05 -0.05 5.79
N TYR A 138 -15.26 0.92 5.35
CA TYR A 138 -13.86 1.13 5.75
C TYR A 138 -13.71 2.34 6.68
N SER A 139 -14.66 2.57 7.59
CA SER A 139 -14.65 3.74 8.49
C SER A 139 -13.49 3.72 9.51
N ASP A 140 -12.95 2.54 9.79
CA ASP A 140 -11.80 2.33 10.67
C ASP A 140 -10.44 2.47 9.95
N TRP A 141 -10.45 2.67 8.63
CA TRP A 141 -9.24 2.90 7.84
C TRP A 141 -8.67 4.30 8.10
N GLN A 142 -7.39 4.36 8.50
CA GLN A 142 -6.71 5.61 8.91
C GLN A 142 -5.81 6.22 7.81
N GLY A 143 -5.71 5.60 6.64
CA GLY A 143 -4.90 6.13 5.53
C GLY A 143 -5.73 6.97 4.56
N SER A 144 -5.13 7.34 3.42
CA SER A 144 -5.83 8.12 2.39
C SER A 144 -7.10 7.40 1.90
N PRO A 145 -8.16 8.14 1.50
CA PRO A 145 -9.37 7.55 0.96
C PRO A 145 -9.06 6.58 -0.18
N ILE A 146 -9.69 5.40 -0.21
CA ILE A 146 -9.38 4.34 -1.20
C ILE A 146 -9.49 4.85 -2.64
N ILE A 147 -10.47 5.71 -2.94
CA ILE A 147 -10.64 6.34 -4.27
C ILE A 147 -9.40 7.14 -4.67
N SER A 148 -8.74 7.82 -3.72
CA SER A 148 -7.53 8.62 -3.99
C SER A 148 -6.27 7.78 -4.22
N LEU A 149 -6.31 6.50 -3.85
CA LEU A 149 -5.26 5.51 -4.05
C LEU A 149 -5.36 4.79 -5.41
N LEU A 150 -6.47 4.98 -6.15
CA LEU A 150 -6.64 4.43 -7.49
C LEU A 150 -5.65 5.06 -8.48
N ASN A 151 -5.16 4.25 -9.42
CA ASN A 151 -4.46 4.79 -10.59
C ASN A 151 -5.46 5.35 -11.61
N SER A 152 -4.97 6.13 -12.58
CA SER A 152 -5.81 6.80 -13.59
C SER A 152 -6.73 5.84 -14.34
N THR A 153 -6.24 4.63 -14.65
CA THR A 153 -7.01 3.58 -15.33
C THR A 153 -8.14 3.05 -14.46
N GLU A 154 -7.88 2.73 -13.19
CA GLU A 154 -8.87 2.25 -12.23
C GLU A 154 -9.94 3.29 -11.94
N LEU A 155 -9.53 4.56 -11.79
CA LEU A 155 -10.45 5.67 -11.56
C LEU A 155 -11.40 5.86 -12.75
N ASN A 156 -10.90 5.73 -13.98
CA ASN A 156 -11.73 5.81 -15.18
C ASN A 156 -12.72 4.65 -15.26
N ARG A 157 -12.30 3.42 -14.93
CA ARG A 157 -13.20 2.25 -14.89
C ARG A 157 -14.28 2.39 -13.80
N PHE A 158 -13.88 2.92 -12.64
CA PHE A 158 -14.80 3.21 -11.55
C PHE A 158 -15.85 4.26 -11.96
N LYS A 159 -15.43 5.35 -12.60
CA LYS A 159 -16.34 6.39 -13.13
C LYS A 159 -17.28 5.89 -14.22
N ARG A 160 -16.87 4.88 -14.98
CA ARG A 160 -17.67 4.25 -16.05
C ARG A 160 -18.60 3.14 -15.54
N ASN A 161 -18.67 2.91 -14.23
CA ASN A 161 -19.39 1.77 -13.62
C ASN A 161 -18.96 0.39 -14.12
N GLU A 162 -17.78 0.25 -14.74
CA GLU A 162 -17.25 -1.05 -15.21
C GLU A 162 -16.81 -1.94 -14.04
N LYS A 163 -16.60 -1.36 -12.85
CA LYS A 163 -16.30 -2.08 -11.61
C LYS A 163 -17.27 -1.62 -10.54
N GLU A 164 -18.34 -2.39 -10.35
CA GLU A 164 -19.35 -2.11 -9.34
C GLU A 164 -18.79 -2.33 -7.93
N TRP A 165 -19.08 -1.38 -7.05
CA TRP A 165 -18.73 -1.44 -5.64
C TRP A 165 -19.52 -2.57 -4.96
N GLY A 166 -18.84 -3.48 -4.27
CA GLY A 166 -19.51 -4.62 -3.63
C GLY A 166 -19.96 -5.71 -4.61
N SER A 167 -19.38 -5.77 -5.81
CA SER A 167 -19.70 -6.76 -6.86
C SER A 167 -19.35 -8.20 -6.52
N VAL A 168 -18.52 -8.44 -5.50
CA VAL A 168 -18.04 -9.79 -5.16
C VAL A 168 -18.03 -9.96 -3.64
N THR A 169 -18.56 -11.09 -3.16
CA THR A 169 -18.49 -11.45 -1.73
C THR A 169 -17.17 -12.16 -1.40
N LEU A 170 -16.74 -12.10 -0.14
CA LEU A 170 -15.52 -12.81 0.25
C LEU A 170 -15.69 -14.32 0.08
N GLU A 171 -16.89 -14.83 0.37
CA GLU A 171 -17.33 -16.22 0.21
C GLU A 171 -17.10 -16.73 -1.23
N GLU A 172 -17.46 -15.94 -2.24
CA GLU A 172 -17.18 -16.26 -3.66
C GLU A 172 -15.68 -16.29 -3.98
N ILE A 173 -14.90 -15.40 -3.34
CA ILE A 173 -13.44 -15.36 -3.54
C ILE A 173 -12.81 -16.64 -2.97
N ILE A 174 -13.20 -17.05 -1.77
CA ILE A 174 -12.70 -18.25 -1.11
C ILE A 174 -13.37 -19.55 -1.62
N GLY A 175 -14.39 -19.46 -2.48
CA GLY A 175 -15.06 -20.63 -3.06
C GLY A 175 -15.91 -21.42 -2.07
N VAL A 176 -16.43 -20.75 -1.04
CA VAL A 176 -17.39 -21.35 -0.10
C VAL A 176 -18.79 -21.22 -0.69
N ASP A 177 -19.53 -22.33 -0.71
CA ASP A 177 -20.92 -22.33 -1.17
C ASP A 177 -21.79 -21.50 -0.21
N ILE A 178 -22.36 -20.41 -0.71
CA ILE A 178 -23.13 -19.42 0.07
C ILE A 178 -24.34 -20.08 0.77
N ASN A 179 -24.85 -21.19 0.21
CA ASN A 179 -25.95 -21.95 0.78
C ASN A 179 -25.59 -22.70 2.08
N SER A 180 -24.30 -23.00 2.30
CA SER A 180 -23.83 -23.65 3.53
C SER A 180 -23.80 -22.68 4.73
N VAL A 181 -23.57 -21.39 4.50
CA VAL A 181 -23.44 -20.36 5.54
C VAL A 181 -24.82 -19.85 6.01
N ALA A 182 -25.83 -19.90 5.15
CA ALA A 182 -27.22 -19.58 5.51
C ALA A 182 -27.88 -20.67 6.37
N GLY A 183 -27.37 -21.90 6.33
CA GLY A 183 -27.88 -23.05 7.10
C GLY A 183 -27.71 -22.92 8.62
N SER A 184 -26.65 -22.24 9.08
CA SER A 184 -26.35 -22.10 10.51
C SER A 184 -27.31 -21.12 11.23
N LYS A 185 -27.75 -20.05 10.55
CA LYS A 185 -28.68 -19.08 11.15
C LYS A 185 -30.12 -19.59 11.25
N THR A 186 -30.51 -20.58 10.46
CA THR A 186 -31.90 -21.06 10.43
C THR A 186 -32.16 -22.17 11.46
N GLN A 187 -31.12 -22.90 11.89
CA GLN A 187 -31.25 -23.94 12.92
C GLN A 187 -31.11 -23.42 14.36
N GLU A 188 -30.31 -22.38 14.61
CA GLU A 188 -30.21 -21.77 15.95
C GLU A 188 -31.44 -20.95 16.35
N VAL A 189 -32.12 -20.31 15.39
CA VAL A 189 -33.37 -19.56 15.66
C VAL A 189 -34.56 -20.52 15.88
N ARG A 190 -34.56 -21.72 15.28
CA ARG A 190 -35.61 -22.72 15.52
C ARG A 190 -35.47 -23.50 16.83
N LYS A 191 -34.25 -23.70 17.34
CA LYS A 191 -34.04 -24.35 18.65
C LYS A 191 -34.25 -23.41 19.83
N SER A 192 -34.03 -22.10 19.66
CA SER A 192 -34.27 -21.09 20.70
C SER A 192 -35.74 -20.63 20.81
N MET A 193 -36.62 -21.03 19.89
CA MET A 193 -38.08 -20.82 20.02
C MET A 193 -38.86 -22.06 20.51
N LEU A 194 -38.17 -23.17 20.78
CA LEU A 194 -38.80 -24.41 21.28
C LEU A 194 -38.41 -24.78 22.71
N TYR A 195 -37.44 -24.08 23.33
CA TYR A 195 -37.14 -24.20 24.74
C TYR A 195 -36.74 -22.82 25.32
N ASN A 196 -37.60 -22.36 26.24
CA ASN A 196 -37.64 -21.10 27.01
C ASN A 196 -38.35 -19.92 26.33
#